data_AF-A0A2W1N046-F1
#
_entry.id   AF-A0A2W1N046-F1
#
_cell.length_a   1.000
_cell.length_b   1.000
_cell.length_c   1.000
_cell.angle_alpha   90.00
_cell.angle_beta   90.00
_cell.angle_gamma   90.00
#
_symmetry.space_group_name_H-M   'P 1'
#
loop_
_entity.id
_entity.type
_entity.pdbx_description
1 polymer ?
#
loop_
_entity_poly.entity_id
_entity_poly.type
_entity_poly.pdbx_seq_one_letter_code
_entity_poly.pdbx_strand_id
1 'polypeptide(L)'
;MLDVITITAPVFLIIGLGFAASLGGLVSREQVRGIGAFVLNFALPALVIKALAERPIGEVFNPWYLLAYGLGSLAVFGLGLAYFRLVRGRGLADAAIAGLGMSASNSGFVGYPVVVMVAGPTAVLGLALNMVVENLLMIPLALALAESAQQRGEGVWHTLRGTFGRLARNPLIIAMLVGVGLSLLGLRLPAVPARVVEMLASASAPAALFVIGGTLHGVRLGGLLPDMAAISLGKLALHPLAVAGLFWLLPPVEPALMAAGILFACAPMMSIYPLVGMRFGLEARCAATLVMATVLSFFGLSLAIALLQH
;
A
#
# COMPACT_ATOMS: atom_id res chain seq x y z
N MET A 1 2.21 -2.44 -26.62
CA MET A 1 2.89 -1.15 -26.26
C MET A 1 1.95 0.05 -26.29
N LEU A 2 1.14 0.26 -27.34
CA LEU A 2 0.15 1.34 -27.37
C LEU A 2 -0.93 1.21 -26.27
N ASP A 3 -1.37 -0.01 -25.94
CA ASP A 3 -2.33 -0.24 -24.84
C ASP A 3 -1.76 0.10 -23.46
N VAL A 4 -0.48 -0.21 -23.23
CA VAL A 4 0.22 0.17 -22.00
C VAL A 4 0.28 1.68 -21.86
N ILE A 5 0.60 2.42 -22.92
CA ILE A 5 0.61 3.89 -22.91
C ILE A 5 -0.82 4.42 -22.67
N THR A 6 -1.84 3.82 -23.29
CA THR A 6 -3.23 4.30 -23.18
C THR A 6 -3.80 4.08 -21.77
N ILE A 7 -3.43 2.98 -21.11
CA ILE A 7 -3.84 2.68 -19.73
C ILE A 7 -3.05 3.52 -18.72
N THR A 8 -1.76 3.70 -18.94
CA THR A 8 -0.88 4.35 -17.94
C THR A 8 -0.83 5.88 -18.10
N ALA A 9 -1.02 6.43 -19.30
CA ALA A 9 -0.97 7.86 -19.54
C ALA A 9 -1.98 8.68 -18.72
N PRO A 10 -3.28 8.31 -18.59
CA PRO A 10 -4.22 9.04 -17.76
C PRO A 10 -3.77 9.14 -16.29
N VAL A 11 -3.22 8.05 -15.75
CA VAL A 11 -2.67 8.03 -14.39
C VAL A 11 -1.55 9.06 -14.24
N PHE A 12 -0.61 9.06 -15.19
CA PHE A 12 0.52 9.96 -15.15
C PHE A 12 0.16 11.42 -15.43
N LEU A 13 -0.84 11.66 -16.28
CA LEU A 13 -1.38 12.99 -16.50
C LEU A 13 -2.00 13.53 -15.21
N ILE A 14 -2.77 12.73 -14.47
CA ILE A 14 -3.35 13.17 -13.19
C ILE A 14 -2.26 13.42 -12.13
N ILE A 15 -1.25 12.54 -12.03
CA ILE A 15 -0.10 12.77 -11.14
C ILE A 15 0.65 14.05 -11.55
N GLY A 16 0.90 14.24 -12.85
CA GLY A 16 1.56 15.42 -13.40
C GLY A 16 0.77 16.70 -13.12
N LEU A 17 -0.56 16.66 -13.23
CA LEU A 17 -1.45 17.76 -12.86
C LEU A 17 -1.35 18.10 -11.37
N GLY A 18 -1.34 17.10 -10.49
CA GLY A 18 -1.14 17.30 -9.06
C GLY A 18 0.21 17.95 -8.73
N PHE A 19 1.27 17.50 -9.40
CA PHE A 19 2.61 18.07 -9.26
C PHE A 19 2.67 19.52 -9.77
N ALA A 20 2.14 19.78 -10.97
CA ALA A 20 2.10 21.11 -11.57
C ALA A 20 1.28 22.10 -10.74
N ALA A 21 0.15 21.66 -10.18
CA ALA A 21 -0.70 22.47 -9.30
C ALA A 21 0.03 22.85 -8.00
N SER A 22 0.81 21.93 -7.43
CA SER A 22 1.62 22.19 -6.23
C SER A 22 2.83 23.08 -6.55
N LEU A 23 3.50 22.84 -7.69
CA LEU A 23 4.63 23.63 -8.18
C LEU A 23 4.25 25.07 -8.50
N GLY A 24 3.09 25.27 -9.14
CA GLY A 24 2.56 26.60 -9.48
C GLY A 24 1.91 27.33 -8.29
N GLY A 25 1.89 26.72 -7.10
CA GLY A 25 1.26 27.30 -5.90
C GLY A 25 -0.26 27.34 -5.93
N LEU A 26 -0.92 26.71 -6.92
CA LEU A 26 -2.38 26.60 -7.01
C LEU A 26 -2.96 25.80 -5.83
N VAL A 27 -2.21 24.78 -5.39
CA VAL A 27 -2.57 23.94 -4.24
C VAL A 27 -1.42 23.90 -3.25
N SER A 28 -1.67 24.32 -2.01
CA SER A 28 -0.70 24.27 -0.93
C SER A 28 -0.49 22.85 -0.41
N ARG A 29 0.61 22.60 0.29
CA ARG A 29 0.86 21.31 0.97
C ARG A 29 -0.25 20.92 1.95
N GLU A 30 -0.87 21.90 2.60
CA GLU A 30 -1.98 21.67 3.52
C GLU A 30 -3.24 21.21 2.77
N GLN A 31 -3.53 21.85 1.63
CA GLN A 31 -4.66 21.44 0.77
C GLN A 31 -4.44 20.04 0.18
N VAL A 32 -3.22 19.71 -0.27
CA VAL A 32 -2.86 18.35 -0.71
C VAL A 32 -3.10 17.32 0.41
N ARG A 33 -2.72 17.64 1.65
CA ARG A 33 -2.99 16.80 2.82
C ARG A 33 -4.49 16.64 3.10
N GLY A 34 -5.26 17.72 2.96
CA GLY A 34 -6.71 17.71 3.11
C GLY A 34 -7.40 16.77 2.10
N ILE A 35 -7.01 16.85 0.83
CA ILE A 35 -7.51 15.93 -0.21
C ILE A 35 -7.11 14.49 0.12
N GLY A 36 -5.87 14.25 0.57
CA GLY A 36 -5.41 12.92 1.00
C GLY A 36 -6.24 12.37 2.17
N ALA A 37 -6.59 13.21 3.14
CA ALA A 37 -7.46 12.84 4.26
C ALA A 37 -8.88 12.48 3.78
N PHE A 38 -9.44 13.23 2.84
CA PHE A 38 -10.73 12.88 2.22
C PHE A 38 -10.68 11.49 1.55
N VAL A 39 -9.63 11.22 0.77
CA VAL A 39 -9.48 9.94 0.08
C VAL A 39 -9.40 8.77 1.06
N LEU A 40 -8.57 8.89 2.11
CA LEU A 40 -8.34 7.80 3.06
C LEU A 40 -9.54 7.54 3.99
N ASN A 41 -10.30 8.57 4.36
CA ASN A 41 -11.37 8.45 5.34
C ASN A 41 -12.76 8.25 4.72
N PHE A 42 -12.95 8.61 3.44
CA PHE A 42 -14.27 8.55 2.80
C PHE A 42 -14.24 7.81 1.47
N ALA A 43 -13.38 8.23 0.53
CA ALA A 43 -13.43 7.71 -0.84
C ALA A 43 -13.00 6.24 -0.95
N LEU A 44 -11.84 5.89 -0.38
CA LEU A 44 -11.35 4.50 -0.37
C LEU A 44 -12.23 3.58 0.51
N PRO A 45 -12.68 3.98 1.70
CA PRO A 45 -13.66 3.19 2.47
C PRO A 45 -14.94 2.89 1.67
N ALA A 46 -15.51 3.90 0.99
CA ALA A 46 -16.70 3.70 0.16
C ALA A 46 -16.44 2.73 -0.99
N LEU A 47 -15.30 2.86 -1.67
CA LEU A 47 -14.86 1.94 -2.72
C LEU A 47 -14.77 0.49 -2.23
N VAL A 48 -14.15 0.28 -1.07
CA VAL A 48 -14.01 -1.05 -0.45
C VAL A 48 -15.37 -1.64 -0.08
N ILE A 49 -16.26 -0.85 0.55
CA ILE A 49 -17.62 -1.28 0.88
C ILE A 49 -18.36 -1.71 -0.39
N LYS A 50 -18.37 -0.86 -1.42
CA LYS A 50 -19.05 -1.13 -2.69
C LYS A 50 -18.64 -2.48 -3.26
N ALA A 51 -17.35 -2.70 -3.39
CA ALA A 51 -16.83 -3.87 -4.07
C ALA A 51 -17.02 -5.16 -3.27
N LEU A 52 -16.87 -5.11 -1.94
CA LEU A 52 -17.02 -6.29 -1.10
C LEU A 52 -18.48 -6.64 -0.87
N ALA A 53 -19.38 -5.66 -0.81
CA ALA A 53 -20.82 -5.90 -0.69
C ALA A 53 -21.41 -6.58 -1.96
N GLU A 54 -20.77 -6.41 -3.12
CA GLU A 54 -21.20 -6.99 -4.40
C GLU A 54 -20.66 -8.42 -4.64
N ARG A 55 -19.75 -8.96 -3.79
CA ARG A 55 -19.09 -10.26 -3.99
C ARG A 55 -19.47 -11.32 -2.95
N PRO A 56 -19.63 -12.61 -3.31
CA PRO A 56 -19.87 -13.69 -2.36
C PRO A 56 -18.63 -14.02 -1.51
N ILE A 57 -18.81 -14.28 -0.20
CA ILE A 57 -17.71 -14.49 0.78
C ILE A 57 -16.74 -15.61 0.39
N GLY A 58 -17.24 -16.69 -0.25
CA GLY A 58 -16.39 -17.80 -0.69
C GLY A 58 -15.29 -17.36 -1.67
N GLU A 59 -15.49 -16.24 -2.37
CA GLU A 59 -14.49 -15.62 -3.24
C GLU A 59 -13.69 -14.52 -2.54
N VAL A 60 -14.16 -14.03 -1.37
CA VAL A 60 -13.51 -12.92 -0.65
C VAL A 60 -12.31 -13.40 0.18
N PHE A 61 -12.38 -14.61 0.75
CA PHE A 61 -11.27 -15.15 1.54
C PHE A 61 -10.50 -16.21 0.76
N ASN A 62 -9.32 -15.84 0.26
CA ASN A 62 -8.43 -16.78 -0.43
C ASN A 62 -7.19 -17.07 0.43
N PRO A 63 -7.12 -18.23 1.11
CA PRO A 63 -6.02 -18.55 2.03
C PRO A 63 -4.69 -18.71 1.31
N TRP A 64 -4.70 -19.23 0.08
CA TRP A 64 -3.48 -19.39 -0.73
C TRP A 64 -2.91 -18.04 -1.16
N TYR A 65 -3.78 -17.08 -1.49
CA TYR A 65 -3.38 -15.71 -1.75
C TYR A 65 -2.74 -15.07 -0.52
N LEU A 66 -3.39 -15.17 0.63
CA LEU A 66 -2.88 -14.62 1.90
C LEU A 66 -1.54 -15.23 2.28
N LEU A 67 -1.37 -16.55 2.07
CA LEU A 67 -0.11 -17.25 2.30
C LEU A 67 0.98 -16.77 1.34
N ALA A 68 0.69 -16.72 0.02
CA ALA A 68 1.67 -16.31 -0.97
C ALA A 68 2.15 -14.87 -0.76
N TYR A 69 1.19 -13.94 -0.64
CA TYR A 69 1.50 -12.54 -0.41
C TYR A 69 2.18 -12.34 0.95
N GLY A 70 1.62 -12.92 2.02
CA GLY A 70 2.15 -12.80 3.39
C GLY A 70 3.55 -13.36 3.56
N LEU A 71 3.81 -14.56 3.05
CA LEU A 71 5.15 -15.15 3.10
C LEU A 71 6.14 -14.37 2.22
N GLY A 72 5.69 -13.81 1.09
CA GLY A 72 6.54 -13.02 0.20
C GLY A 72 6.97 -11.72 0.85
N SER A 73 6.00 -11.02 1.45
CA SER A 73 6.26 -9.83 2.26
C SER A 73 7.14 -10.14 3.47
N LEU A 74 6.88 -11.24 4.19
CA LEU A 74 7.70 -11.66 5.33
C LEU A 74 9.15 -12.01 4.93
N ALA A 75 9.34 -12.68 3.79
CA ALA A 75 10.66 -13.02 3.29
C ALA A 75 11.47 -11.74 3.02
N VAL A 76 10.89 -10.77 2.32
CA VAL A 76 11.57 -9.49 2.05
C VAL A 76 11.76 -8.65 3.30
N PHE A 77 10.80 -8.67 4.23
CA PHE A 77 10.97 -8.05 5.54
C PHE A 77 12.16 -8.64 6.30
N GLY A 78 12.26 -9.96 6.37
CA GLY A 78 13.36 -10.68 7.02
C GLY A 78 14.71 -10.40 6.34
N LEU A 79 14.75 -10.40 5.02
CA LEU A 79 15.95 -10.05 4.25
C LEU A 79 16.38 -8.60 4.49
N GLY A 80 15.44 -7.66 4.50
CA GLY A 80 15.71 -6.26 4.81
C GLY A 80 16.23 -6.08 6.23
N LEU A 81 15.58 -6.71 7.21
CA LEU A 81 16.00 -6.73 8.61
C LEU A 81 17.43 -7.27 8.75
N ALA A 82 17.72 -8.43 8.15
CA ALA A 82 19.04 -9.05 8.18
C ALA A 82 20.10 -8.18 7.50
N TYR A 83 19.81 -7.64 6.31
CA TYR A 83 20.73 -6.78 5.58
C TYR A 83 21.09 -5.53 6.37
N PHE A 84 20.10 -4.80 6.90
CA PHE A 84 20.36 -3.59 7.67
C PHE A 84 21.05 -3.88 9.00
N ARG A 85 20.78 -5.04 9.62
CA ARG A 85 21.37 -5.40 10.91
C ARG A 85 22.78 -5.97 10.81
N LEU A 86 23.03 -6.81 9.82
CA LEU A 86 24.29 -7.57 9.68
C LEU A 86 25.27 -6.89 8.72
N VAL A 87 24.78 -6.30 7.62
CA VAL A 87 25.64 -5.68 6.59
C VAL A 87 25.83 -4.19 6.85
N ARG A 88 24.76 -3.47 7.19
CA ARG A 88 24.82 -2.02 7.46
C ARG A 88 25.08 -1.66 8.92
N GLY A 89 25.12 -2.65 9.81
CA GLY A 89 25.39 -2.46 11.25
C GLY A 89 24.38 -1.56 11.97
N ARG A 90 23.15 -1.43 11.45
CA ARG A 90 22.11 -0.60 12.06
C ARG A 90 21.51 -1.27 13.30
N GLY A 91 20.95 -0.47 14.21
CA GLY A 91 20.19 -0.99 15.35
C GLY A 91 18.94 -1.75 14.92
N LEU A 92 18.38 -2.58 15.81
CA LEU A 92 17.21 -3.42 15.51
C LEU A 92 15.98 -2.60 15.08
N ALA A 93 15.72 -1.45 15.73
CA ALA A 93 14.62 -0.57 15.35
C ALA A 93 14.77 -0.02 13.93
N ASP A 94 15.97 0.47 13.60
CA ASP A 94 16.28 0.98 12.26
C ASP A 94 16.09 -0.12 11.20
N ALA A 95 16.64 -1.31 11.44
CA ALA A 95 16.52 -2.45 10.54
C ALA A 95 15.07 -2.93 10.37
N ALA A 96 14.26 -2.95 11.43
CA ALA A 96 12.85 -3.33 11.37
C ALA A 96 12.02 -2.32 10.56
N ILE A 97 12.28 -1.02 10.74
CA ILE A 97 11.64 0.02 9.92
C ILE A 97 12.07 -0.10 8.45
N ALA A 98 13.36 -0.33 8.18
CA ALA A 98 13.83 -0.54 6.81
C ALA A 98 13.19 -1.78 6.16
N GLY A 99 13.09 -2.90 6.89
CA GLY A 99 12.41 -4.12 6.43
C GLY A 99 10.92 -3.87 6.13
N LEU A 100 10.23 -3.08 6.95
CA LEU A 100 8.85 -2.67 6.69
C LEU A 100 8.76 -1.84 5.40
N GLY A 101 9.67 -0.88 5.21
CA GLY A 101 9.76 -0.10 3.99
C GLY A 101 9.99 -0.95 2.73
N MET A 102 10.69 -2.08 2.84
CA MET A 102 10.93 -3.01 1.74
C MET A 102 9.73 -3.93 1.43
N SER A 103 8.76 -4.08 2.32
CA SER A 103 7.76 -5.16 2.25
C SER A 103 6.30 -4.71 2.36
N ALA A 104 6.03 -3.50 2.82
CA ALA A 104 4.66 -2.98 2.93
C ALA A 104 4.34 -2.04 1.76
N SER A 105 3.38 -2.42 0.93
CA SER A 105 2.96 -1.67 -0.25
C SER A 105 1.99 -0.55 0.10
N ASN A 106 1.96 0.48 -0.75
CA ASN A 106 0.90 1.47 -0.75
C ASN A 106 -0.29 0.97 -1.57
N SER A 107 -0.90 -0.11 -1.09
CA SER A 107 -1.92 -0.84 -1.83
C SER A 107 -3.15 0.03 -2.08
N GLY A 108 -3.61 0.80 -1.09
CA GLY A 108 -4.81 1.63 -1.22
C GLY A 108 -4.64 2.90 -2.05
N PHE A 109 -3.54 3.63 -1.87
CA PHE A 109 -3.40 4.98 -2.45
C PHE A 109 -2.75 5.00 -3.82
N VAL A 110 -1.65 4.24 -3.99
CA VAL A 110 -0.90 4.20 -5.26
C VAL A 110 -1.24 2.93 -6.05
N GLY A 111 -1.29 1.78 -5.38
CA GLY A 111 -1.50 0.49 -6.03
C GLY A 111 -2.87 0.39 -6.68
N TYR A 112 -3.94 0.67 -5.93
CA TYR A 112 -5.31 0.40 -6.38
C TYR A 112 -5.70 1.11 -7.69
N PRO A 113 -5.45 2.43 -7.84
CA PRO A 113 -5.76 3.14 -9.09
C PRO A 113 -5.07 2.52 -10.31
N VAL A 114 -3.91 1.90 -10.13
CA VAL A 114 -3.16 1.23 -11.20
C VAL A 114 -3.70 -0.18 -11.43
N VAL A 115 -3.87 -0.95 -10.36
CA VAL A 115 -4.26 -2.37 -10.45
C VAL A 115 -5.69 -2.52 -10.99
N VAL A 116 -6.62 -1.63 -10.65
CA VAL A 116 -8.02 -1.70 -11.15
C VAL A 116 -8.12 -1.58 -12.67
N MET A 117 -7.17 -0.91 -13.33
CA MET A 117 -7.18 -0.80 -14.78
C MET A 117 -6.72 -2.08 -15.49
N VAL A 118 -6.01 -2.96 -14.77
CA VAL A 118 -5.45 -4.20 -15.33
C VAL A 118 -6.24 -5.42 -14.87
N ALA A 119 -6.50 -5.52 -13.57
CA ALA A 119 -7.22 -6.64 -12.96
C ALA A 119 -8.73 -6.38 -12.83
N GLY A 120 -9.23 -5.22 -13.28
CA GLY A 120 -10.64 -4.88 -13.25
C GLY A 120 -11.23 -4.93 -11.83
N PRO A 121 -12.47 -5.43 -11.67
CA PRO A 121 -13.12 -5.55 -10.36
C PRO A 121 -12.37 -6.39 -9.33
N THR A 122 -11.46 -7.29 -9.76
CA THR A 122 -10.69 -8.16 -8.86
C THR A 122 -9.59 -7.40 -8.11
N ALA A 123 -9.23 -6.19 -8.55
CA ALA A 123 -8.29 -5.33 -7.84
C ALA A 123 -8.75 -4.98 -6.42
N VAL A 124 -10.06 -4.84 -6.17
CA VAL A 124 -10.56 -4.50 -4.82
C VAL A 124 -10.42 -5.68 -3.87
N LEU A 125 -10.61 -6.91 -4.37
CA LEU A 125 -10.38 -8.12 -3.59
C LEU A 125 -8.90 -8.24 -3.21
N GLY A 126 -8.00 -8.06 -4.17
CA GLY A 126 -6.55 -8.04 -3.90
C GLY A 126 -6.16 -6.93 -2.92
N LEU A 127 -6.75 -5.73 -3.03
CA LEU A 127 -6.55 -4.65 -2.07
C LEU A 127 -6.96 -5.09 -0.66
N ALA A 128 -8.16 -5.64 -0.50
CA ALA A 128 -8.66 -6.07 0.81
C ALA A 128 -7.75 -7.13 1.45
N LEU A 129 -7.37 -8.16 0.69
CA LEU A 129 -6.48 -9.23 1.17
C LEU A 129 -5.08 -8.71 1.54
N ASN A 130 -4.51 -7.80 0.73
CA ASN A 130 -3.23 -7.18 1.06
C ASN A 130 -3.32 -6.32 2.31
N MET A 131 -4.40 -5.55 2.47
CA MET A 131 -4.62 -4.76 3.67
C MET A 131 -4.73 -5.61 4.93
N VAL A 132 -5.31 -6.80 4.84
CA VAL A 132 -5.33 -7.78 5.94
C VAL A 132 -3.89 -8.17 6.31
N VAL A 133 -3.07 -8.58 5.33
CA VAL A 133 -1.66 -8.94 5.58
C VAL A 133 -0.86 -7.76 6.13
N GLU A 134 -0.94 -6.60 5.50
CA GLU A 134 -0.15 -5.43 5.87
C GLU A 134 -0.49 -4.92 7.28
N ASN A 135 -1.79 -4.79 7.60
CA ASN A 135 -2.22 -4.20 8.87
C ASN A 135 -2.26 -5.20 10.04
N LEU A 136 -2.50 -6.49 9.80
CA LEU A 136 -2.54 -7.50 10.86
C LEU A 136 -1.19 -8.14 11.15
N LEU A 137 -0.31 -8.21 10.14
CA LEU A 137 0.95 -8.95 10.24
C LEU A 137 2.16 -8.03 10.09
N MET A 138 2.30 -7.35 8.95
CA MET A 138 3.56 -6.65 8.60
C MET A 138 3.84 -5.44 9.50
N ILE A 139 2.90 -4.50 9.60
CA ILE A 139 3.06 -3.29 10.41
C ILE A 139 3.22 -3.64 11.90
N PRO A 140 2.37 -4.50 12.51
CA PRO A 140 2.50 -4.84 13.92
C PRO A 140 3.82 -5.55 14.23
N LEU A 141 4.25 -6.48 13.37
CA LEU A 141 5.53 -7.18 13.53
C LEU A 141 6.71 -6.20 13.52
N ALA A 142 6.75 -5.30 12.54
CA ALA A 142 7.81 -4.31 12.42
C ALA A 142 7.87 -3.37 13.64
N LEU A 143 6.70 -2.90 14.10
CA LEU A 143 6.62 -2.05 15.28
C LEU A 143 7.03 -2.79 16.55
N ALA A 144 6.59 -4.03 16.75
CA ALA A 144 6.96 -4.84 17.91
C ALA A 144 8.48 -5.06 18.00
N LEU A 145 9.13 -5.39 16.87
CA LEU A 145 10.59 -5.53 16.81
C LEU A 145 11.33 -4.20 17.04
N ALA A 146 10.77 -3.09 16.56
CA ALA A 146 11.37 -1.79 16.76
C ALA A 146 11.23 -1.27 18.19
N GLU A 147 10.10 -1.52 18.83
CA GLU A 147 9.81 -1.15 20.22
C GLU A 147 10.62 -2.01 21.22
N SER A 148 10.78 -3.31 20.95
CA SER A 148 11.59 -4.19 21.81
C SER A 148 13.06 -3.74 21.90
N ALA A 149 13.56 -3.04 20.88
CA ALA A 149 14.91 -2.50 20.85
C ALA A 149 15.11 -1.27 21.75
N GLN A 150 14.06 -0.49 22.04
CA GLN A 150 14.17 0.76 22.79
C GLN A 150 14.07 0.59 24.32
N GLN A 151 13.99 -0.65 24.85
CA GLN A 151 13.84 -0.94 26.28
C GLN A 151 12.69 -0.16 26.96
N ARG A 152 11.68 0.28 26.21
CA ARG A 152 10.56 1.08 26.73
C ARG A 152 9.55 0.29 27.59
N GLY A 153 9.81 -0.98 27.90
CA GLY A 153 9.10 -1.75 28.93
C GLY A 153 7.62 -2.03 28.67
N GLU A 154 7.01 -1.40 27.66
CA GLU A 154 5.67 -1.71 27.21
C GLU A 154 5.73 -3.05 26.46
N GLY A 155 5.42 -4.15 27.17
CA GLY A 155 5.50 -5.49 26.62
C GLY A 155 4.69 -5.64 25.32
N VAL A 156 4.99 -6.70 24.56
CA VAL A 156 4.32 -7.05 23.28
C VAL A 156 2.79 -6.90 23.35
N TRP A 157 2.19 -7.18 24.52
CA TRP A 157 0.77 -7.00 24.78
C TRP A 157 0.26 -5.54 24.65
N HIS A 158 1.02 -4.55 25.10
CA HIS A 158 0.68 -3.13 24.95
C HIS A 158 0.75 -2.69 23.48
N THR A 159 1.80 -3.12 22.76
CA THR A 159 1.94 -2.90 21.32
C THR A 159 0.78 -3.56 20.55
N LEU A 160 0.41 -4.79 20.90
CA LEU A 160 -0.72 -5.50 20.29
C LEU A 160 -2.05 -4.81 20.60
N ARG A 161 -2.30 -4.41 21.86
CA ARG A 161 -3.52 -3.70 22.27
C ARG A 161 -3.64 -2.33 21.60
N GLY A 162 -2.55 -1.56 21.56
CA GLY A 162 -2.49 -0.26 20.88
C GLY A 162 -2.61 -0.40 19.36
N THR A 163 -2.15 -1.51 18.78
CA THR A 163 -2.36 -1.85 17.38
C THR A 163 -3.80 -2.23 17.11
N PHE A 164 -4.41 -3.08 17.92
CA PHE A 164 -5.81 -3.48 17.77
C PHE A 164 -6.76 -2.28 17.92
N GLY A 165 -6.47 -1.36 18.86
CA GLY A 165 -7.21 -0.11 18.99
C GLY A 165 -7.08 0.82 17.77
N ARG A 166 -5.91 0.86 17.11
CA ARG A 166 -5.71 1.59 15.85
C ARG A 166 -6.38 0.89 14.68
N LEU A 167 -6.32 -0.44 14.65
CA LEU A 167 -6.92 -1.29 13.62
C LEU A 167 -8.45 -1.15 13.61
N ALA A 168 -9.07 -1.21 14.79
CA ALA A 168 -10.50 -1.05 14.97
C ALA A 168 -11.00 0.37 14.61
N ARG A 169 -10.10 1.36 14.60
CA ARG A 169 -10.38 2.75 14.18
C ARG A 169 -9.97 3.02 12.74
N ASN A 170 -9.38 2.06 12.03
CA ASN A 170 -8.95 2.25 10.65
C ASN A 170 -10.18 2.24 9.73
N PRO A 171 -10.51 3.36 9.06
CA PRO A 171 -11.70 3.45 8.21
C PRO A 171 -11.77 2.38 7.14
N LEU A 172 -10.62 1.95 6.61
CA LEU A 172 -10.55 0.92 5.57
C LEU A 172 -10.87 -0.47 6.13
N ILE A 173 -10.46 -0.76 7.36
CA ILE A 173 -10.77 -2.05 8.00
C ILE A 173 -12.24 -2.10 8.40
N ILE A 174 -12.77 -1.00 8.94
CA ILE A 174 -14.20 -0.85 9.19
C ILE A 174 -14.97 -1.05 7.88
N ALA A 175 -14.55 -0.41 6.79
CA ALA A 175 -15.15 -0.59 5.47
C ALA A 175 -15.09 -2.03 4.97
N MET A 176 -13.97 -2.73 5.17
CA MET A 176 -13.86 -4.15 4.86
C MET A 176 -14.87 -4.98 5.65
N LEU A 177 -14.94 -4.77 6.97
CA LEU A 177 -15.88 -5.49 7.84
C LEU A 177 -17.33 -5.20 7.48
N VAL A 178 -17.67 -3.94 7.17
CA VAL A 178 -19.01 -3.53 6.71
C VAL A 178 -19.32 -4.18 5.36
N GLY A 179 -18.41 -4.11 4.39
CA GLY A 179 -18.60 -4.71 3.06
C GLY A 179 -18.81 -6.23 3.12
N VAL A 180 -17.97 -6.94 3.88
CA VAL A 180 -18.12 -8.38 4.14
C VAL A 180 -19.41 -8.69 4.89
N GLY A 181 -19.77 -7.88 5.90
CA GLY A 181 -21.01 -8.04 6.66
C GLY A 181 -22.26 -7.88 5.80
N LEU A 182 -22.27 -6.89 4.89
CA LEU A 182 -23.36 -6.70 3.92
C LEU A 182 -23.48 -7.90 2.97
N SER A 183 -22.35 -8.40 2.46
CA SER A 183 -22.31 -9.61 1.65
C SER A 183 -22.83 -10.84 2.40
N LEU A 184 -22.45 -11.01 3.67
CA LEU A 184 -22.83 -12.18 4.51
C LEU A 184 -24.33 -12.24 4.74
N LEU A 185 -24.93 -11.07 4.96
CA LEU A 185 -26.36 -10.94 5.22
C LEU A 185 -27.18 -10.90 3.92
N GLY A 186 -26.54 -10.92 2.75
CA GLY A 186 -27.20 -10.72 1.45
C GLY A 186 -27.88 -9.34 1.34
N LEU A 187 -27.46 -8.37 2.16
CA LEU A 187 -28.08 -7.06 2.24
C LEU A 187 -27.53 -6.15 1.14
N ARG A 188 -28.42 -5.72 0.25
CA ARG A 188 -28.11 -4.67 -0.70
C ARG A 188 -28.36 -3.31 -0.06
N LEU A 189 -27.43 -2.39 -0.27
CA LEU A 189 -27.62 -0.99 0.13
C LEU A 189 -28.85 -0.43 -0.59
N PRO A 190 -29.75 0.30 0.10
CA PRO A 190 -30.84 1.03 -0.54
C PRO A 190 -30.30 2.03 -1.56
N ALA A 191 -31.10 2.41 -2.54
CA ALA A 191 -30.67 3.21 -3.70
C ALA A 191 -29.90 4.48 -3.33
N VAL A 192 -30.32 5.21 -2.29
CA VAL A 192 -29.69 6.46 -1.86
C VAL A 192 -28.30 6.21 -1.23
N PRO A 193 -28.13 5.41 -0.17
CA PRO A 193 -26.81 5.03 0.35
C PRO A 193 -25.89 4.42 -0.70
N ALA A 194 -26.41 3.55 -1.59
CA ALA A 194 -25.63 2.94 -2.65
C ALA A 194 -25.07 4.00 -3.61
N ARG A 195 -25.87 5.00 -3.99
CA ARG A 195 -25.43 6.08 -4.87
C ARG A 195 -24.39 6.98 -4.21
N VAL A 196 -24.53 7.28 -2.92
CA VAL A 196 -23.52 8.04 -2.16
C VAL A 196 -22.18 7.29 -2.15
N VAL A 197 -22.23 5.99 -1.85
CA VAL A 197 -21.05 5.11 -1.86
C VAL A 197 -20.41 5.09 -3.25
N GLU A 198 -21.19 5.00 -4.32
CA GLU A 198 -20.70 5.04 -5.71
C GLU A 198 -20.02 6.36 -6.07
N MET A 199 -20.61 7.49 -5.67
CA MET A 199 -20.05 8.82 -5.90
C MET A 199 -18.71 9.00 -5.19
N LEU A 200 -18.61 8.56 -3.93
CA LEU A 200 -17.37 8.60 -3.17
C LEU A 200 -16.31 7.65 -3.74
N ALA A 201 -16.71 6.42 -4.10
CA ALA A 201 -15.83 5.41 -4.67
C ALA A 201 -15.20 5.88 -5.99
N SER A 202 -15.99 6.50 -6.88
CA SER A 202 -15.50 6.99 -8.17
C SER A 202 -14.51 8.18 -8.05
N ALA A 203 -14.63 8.98 -6.98
CA ALA A 203 -13.67 10.05 -6.70
C ALA A 203 -12.31 9.53 -6.16
N SER A 204 -12.26 8.31 -5.65
CA SER A 204 -11.11 7.78 -4.91
C SER A 204 -9.83 7.75 -5.73
N ALA A 205 -9.85 7.10 -6.89
CA ALA A 205 -8.67 6.92 -7.74
C ALA A 205 -8.10 8.26 -8.26
N PRO A 206 -8.87 9.14 -8.93
CA PRO A 206 -8.32 10.40 -9.45
C PRO A 206 -7.80 11.33 -8.34
N ALA A 207 -8.51 11.42 -7.21
CA ALA A 207 -8.06 12.25 -6.09
C ALA A 207 -6.76 11.71 -5.44
N ALA A 208 -6.62 10.38 -5.31
CA ALA A 208 -5.39 9.77 -4.80
C ALA A 208 -4.18 10.09 -5.70
N LEU A 209 -4.35 9.92 -7.02
CA LEU A 209 -3.31 10.19 -8.01
C LEU A 209 -2.90 11.67 -8.03
N PHE A 210 -3.85 12.59 -7.92
CA PHE A 210 -3.57 14.02 -7.82
C PHE A 210 -2.74 14.35 -6.57
N VAL A 211 -3.11 13.79 -5.42
CA VAL A 211 -2.38 13.99 -4.16
C VAL A 211 -0.96 13.42 -4.25
N ILE A 212 -0.78 12.25 -4.86
CA ILE A 212 0.56 11.67 -5.13
C ILE A 212 1.43 12.72 -5.84
N GLY A 213 0.92 13.29 -6.94
CA GLY A 213 1.59 14.36 -7.67
C GLY A 213 1.95 15.56 -6.79
N GLY A 214 0.98 16.07 -6.04
CA GLY A 214 1.17 17.23 -5.16
C GLY A 214 2.21 17.02 -4.06
N THR A 215 2.34 15.78 -3.56
CA THR A 215 3.33 15.42 -2.52
C THR A 215 4.78 15.33 -3.02
N LEU A 216 5.00 15.18 -4.33
CA LEU A 216 6.34 15.14 -4.92
C LEU A 216 7.03 16.52 -4.87
N HIS A 217 6.27 17.61 -4.79
CA HIS A 217 6.80 18.97 -4.80
C HIS A 217 7.49 19.35 -3.48
N GLY A 218 8.73 19.86 -3.58
CA GLY A 218 9.52 20.37 -2.46
C GLY A 218 10.15 19.30 -1.57
N VAL A 219 10.24 18.06 -2.05
CA VAL A 219 11.00 17.01 -1.38
C VAL A 219 12.49 17.24 -1.65
N ARG A 220 13.28 17.35 -0.59
CA ARG A 220 14.75 17.41 -0.70
C ARG A 220 15.31 16.01 -0.50
N LEU A 221 16.06 15.51 -1.47
CA LEU A 221 16.87 14.30 -1.32
C LEU A 221 18.08 14.65 -0.43
N GLY A 222 17.89 14.62 0.89
CA GLY A 222 18.96 14.77 1.88
C GLY A 222 19.64 13.43 2.17
N GLY A 223 20.94 13.47 2.53
CA GLY A 223 21.86 12.34 2.58
C GLY A 223 21.38 11.05 3.28
N LEU A 224 22.10 9.95 2.96
CA LEU A 224 21.80 8.50 3.16
C LEU A 224 21.37 7.75 1.88
N LEU A 225 21.84 8.19 0.71
CA LEU A 225 21.56 7.58 -0.60
C LEU A 225 21.69 6.04 -0.62
N PRO A 226 22.72 5.41 -0.01
CA PRO A 226 22.85 3.96 -0.01
C PRO A 226 21.73 3.23 0.73
N ASP A 227 21.27 3.75 1.87
CA ASP A 227 20.15 3.15 2.63
C ASP A 227 18.86 3.29 1.85
N MET A 228 18.63 4.48 1.32
CA MET A 228 17.41 4.78 0.57
C MET A 228 17.35 3.89 -0.68
N ALA A 229 18.46 3.75 -1.42
CA ALA A 229 18.53 2.90 -2.60
C ALA A 229 18.29 1.43 -2.26
N ALA A 230 18.90 0.92 -1.18
CA ALA A 230 18.69 -0.46 -0.74
C ALA A 230 17.21 -0.74 -0.38
N ILE A 231 16.57 0.17 0.36
CA ILE A 231 15.15 0.02 0.72
C ILE A 231 14.26 0.08 -0.53
N SER A 232 14.50 1.04 -1.42
CA SER A 232 13.71 1.17 -2.66
C SER A 232 13.90 -0.03 -3.59
N LEU A 233 15.12 -0.56 -3.73
CA LEU A 233 15.37 -1.80 -4.50
C LEU A 233 14.69 -3.01 -3.85
N GLY A 234 14.74 -3.08 -2.52
CA GLY A 234 13.97 -4.05 -1.75
C GLY A 234 12.48 -4.03 -2.09
N LYS A 235 11.91 -2.82 -2.10
CA LYS A 235 10.48 -2.63 -2.30
C LYS A 235 10.02 -2.85 -3.75
N LEU A 236 10.81 -2.40 -4.71
CA LEU A 236 10.39 -2.33 -6.12
C LEU A 236 10.88 -3.50 -6.96
N ALA A 237 11.89 -4.25 -6.49
CA ALA A 237 12.39 -5.44 -7.17
C ALA A 237 12.23 -6.70 -6.32
N LEU A 238 12.83 -6.74 -5.12
CA LEU A 238 12.80 -7.96 -4.29
C LEU A 238 11.38 -8.35 -3.87
N HIS A 239 10.56 -7.39 -3.41
CA HIS A 239 9.20 -7.66 -2.97
C HIS A 239 8.30 -8.25 -4.06
N PRO A 240 8.14 -7.62 -5.25
CA PRO A 240 7.33 -8.21 -6.31
C PRO A 240 7.89 -9.54 -6.81
N LEU A 241 9.22 -9.72 -6.86
CA LEU A 241 9.83 -11.02 -7.23
C LEU A 241 9.54 -12.11 -6.20
N ALA A 242 9.62 -11.80 -4.91
CA ALA A 242 9.30 -12.75 -3.84
C ALA A 242 7.82 -13.13 -3.85
N VAL A 243 6.93 -12.14 -4.00
CA VAL A 243 5.48 -12.36 -4.09
C VAL A 243 5.12 -13.16 -5.34
N ALA A 244 5.67 -12.82 -6.52
CA ALA A 244 5.45 -13.56 -7.76
C ALA A 244 5.99 -15.01 -7.66
N GLY A 245 7.20 -15.18 -7.11
CA GLY A 245 7.79 -16.50 -6.90
C GLY A 245 6.92 -17.38 -6.01
N LEU A 246 6.36 -16.85 -4.93
CA LEU A 246 5.46 -17.62 -4.07
C LEU A 246 4.10 -17.89 -4.67
N PHE A 247 3.56 -16.99 -5.50
CA PHE A 247 2.36 -17.29 -6.27
C PHE A 247 2.56 -18.44 -7.26
N TRP A 248 3.77 -18.62 -7.79
CA TRP A 248 4.10 -19.75 -8.66
C TRP A 248 4.40 -21.05 -7.91
N LEU A 249 4.92 -20.97 -6.67
CA LEU A 249 5.28 -22.15 -5.87
C LEU A 249 4.10 -22.72 -5.07
N LEU A 250 3.13 -21.89 -4.71
CA LEU A 250 1.95 -22.30 -3.94
C LEU A 250 0.80 -22.73 -4.86
N PRO A 251 -0.26 -23.36 -4.31
CA PRO A 251 -1.43 -23.75 -5.09
C PRO A 251 -2.00 -22.59 -5.92
N PRO A 252 -2.49 -22.88 -7.13
CA PRO A 252 -2.89 -21.85 -8.08
C PRO A 252 -4.04 -21.01 -7.53
N VAL A 253 -3.86 -19.71 -7.59
CA VAL A 253 -4.90 -18.70 -7.37
C VAL A 253 -5.42 -18.21 -8.72
N GLU A 254 -6.62 -17.61 -8.72
CA GLU A 254 -7.21 -17.03 -9.92
C GLU A 254 -6.20 -16.06 -10.60
N PRO A 255 -5.94 -16.18 -11.92
CA PRO A 255 -4.91 -15.38 -12.60
C PRO A 255 -5.06 -13.87 -12.44
N ALA A 256 -6.30 -13.36 -12.45
CA ALA A 256 -6.59 -11.94 -12.25
C ALA A 256 -6.22 -11.48 -10.82
N LEU A 257 -6.47 -12.33 -9.82
CA LEU A 257 -6.12 -12.05 -8.43
C LEU A 257 -4.61 -12.14 -8.21
N MET A 258 -3.94 -13.13 -8.81
CA MET A 258 -2.48 -13.24 -8.82
C MET A 258 -1.83 -11.99 -9.40
N ALA A 259 -2.27 -11.57 -10.59
CA ALA A 259 -1.80 -10.35 -11.26
C ALA A 259 -2.01 -9.12 -10.37
N ALA A 260 -3.18 -9.02 -9.72
CA ALA A 260 -3.44 -7.94 -8.77
C ALA A 260 -2.42 -7.93 -7.62
N GLY A 261 -2.15 -9.08 -6.99
CA GLY A 261 -1.18 -9.21 -5.90
C GLY A 261 0.24 -8.80 -6.29
N ILE A 262 0.69 -9.23 -7.47
CA ILE A 262 2.01 -8.86 -8.00
C ILE A 262 2.08 -7.35 -8.29
N LEU A 263 1.05 -6.78 -8.93
CA LEU A 263 1.00 -5.34 -9.22
C LEU A 263 0.96 -4.49 -7.95
N PHE A 264 0.21 -4.92 -6.92
CA PHE A 264 0.27 -4.27 -5.61
C PHE A 264 1.67 -4.38 -4.99
N ALA A 265 2.36 -5.50 -5.15
CA ALA A 265 3.74 -5.65 -4.66
C ALA A 265 4.73 -4.71 -5.39
N CYS A 266 4.47 -4.34 -6.64
CA CYS A 266 5.22 -3.34 -7.41
C CYS A 266 4.96 -1.89 -7.00
N ALA A 267 3.87 -1.61 -6.28
CA ALA A 267 3.56 -0.29 -5.76
C ALA A 267 4.67 0.21 -4.81
N PRO A 268 4.87 1.54 -4.63
CA PRO A 268 5.83 2.06 -3.66
C PRO A 268 5.39 1.74 -2.23
N MET A 269 6.24 2.01 -1.25
CA MET A 269 5.88 1.73 0.15
C MET A 269 4.74 2.62 0.67
N MET A 270 4.08 2.15 1.73
CA MET A 270 2.97 2.83 2.42
C MET A 270 3.22 4.32 2.73
N SER A 271 2.22 5.19 2.46
CA SER A 271 2.30 6.65 2.67
C SER A 271 2.61 7.06 4.12
N ILE A 272 2.21 6.26 5.10
CA ILE A 272 2.44 6.55 6.52
C ILE A 272 3.84 6.13 6.99
N TYR A 273 4.69 5.63 6.10
CA TYR A 273 6.05 5.18 6.42
C TYR A 273 6.90 6.24 7.15
N PRO A 274 6.90 7.53 6.78
CA PRO A 274 7.63 8.56 7.51
C PRO A 274 7.11 8.77 8.94
N LEU A 275 5.79 8.71 9.13
CA LEU A 275 5.15 8.83 10.44
C LEU A 275 5.55 7.66 11.37
N VAL A 276 5.64 6.46 10.81
CA VAL A 276 6.16 5.28 11.53
C VAL A 276 7.63 5.50 11.90
N GLY A 277 8.46 5.94 10.94
CA GLY A 277 9.88 6.22 11.16
C GLY A 277 10.15 7.32 12.19
N MET A 278 9.29 8.34 12.27
CA MET A 278 9.39 9.45 13.22
C MET A 278 9.46 8.99 14.68
N ARG A 279 8.72 7.92 15.04
CA ARG A 279 8.75 7.34 16.40
C ARG A 279 10.14 6.81 16.80
N PHE A 280 10.99 6.54 15.83
CA PHE A 280 12.32 5.98 15.99
C PHE A 280 13.43 6.94 15.50
N GLY A 281 13.10 8.21 15.23
CA GLY A 281 14.07 9.22 14.76
C GLY A 281 14.50 9.07 13.29
N LEU A 282 13.72 8.37 12.47
CA LEU A 282 14.05 8.01 11.08
C LEU A 282 13.20 8.75 10.04
N GLU A 283 12.45 9.78 10.44
CA GLU A 283 11.47 10.49 9.61
C GLU A 283 12.04 10.97 8.27
N ALA A 284 13.16 11.70 8.31
CA ALA A 284 13.77 12.29 7.12
C ALA A 284 14.18 11.23 6.09
N ARG A 285 14.80 10.13 6.54
CA ARG A 285 15.19 9.01 5.68
C ARG A 285 13.95 8.34 5.09
N CYS A 286 12.95 8.05 5.92
CA CYS A 286 11.73 7.38 5.48
C CYS A 286 10.95 8.23 4.46
N ALA A 287 10.86 9.54 4.66
CA ALA A 287 10.25 10.48 3.72
C ALA A 287 10.99 10.52 2.38
N ALA A 288 12.33 10.62 2.42
CA ALA A 288 13.14 10.65 1.21
C ALA A 288 13.06 9.33 0.43
N THR A 289 13.10 8.18 1.13
CA THR A 289 12.94 6.86 0.51
C THR A 289 11.55 6.69 -0.09
N LEU A 290 10.48 7.11 0.61
CA LEU A 290 9.11 7.04 0.08
C LEU A 290 9.00 7.78 -1.25
N VAL A 291 9.56 8.98 -1.34
CA VAL A 291 9.49 9.79 -2.56
C VAL A 291 10.28 9.15 -3.69
N MET A 292 11.51 8.72 -3.40
CA MET A 292 12.31 8.00 -4.40
C MET A 292 11.63 6.73 -4.87
N ALA A 293 11.09 5.91 -3.98
CA ALA A 293 10.36 4.70 -4.33
C ALA A 293 9.10 5.02 -5.13
N THR A 294 8.38 6.11 -4.80
CA THR A 294 7.20 6.55 -5.56
C THR A 294 7.58 6.91 -6.99
N VAL A 295 8.65 7.69 -7.18
CA VAL A 295 9.15 8.03 -8.52
C VAL A 295 9.64 6.79 -9.28
N LEU A 296 10.40 5.91 -8.63
CA LEU A 296 10.94 4.70 -9.27
C LEU A 296 9.87 3.63 -9.53
N SER A 297 8.81 3.57 -8.72
CA SER A 297 7.70 2.62 -8.89
C SER A 297 6.98 2.79 -10.22
N PHE A 298 7.07 3.99 -10.82
CA PHE A 298 6.64 4.27 -12.19
C PHE A 298 7.18 3.22 -13.18
N PHE A 299 8.49 2.99 -13.16
CA PHE A 299 9.16 2.09 -14.10
C PHE A 299 8.84 0.63 -13.77
N GLY A 300 8.80 0.29 -12.47
CA GLY A 300 8.47 -1.05 -12.00
C GLY A 300 7.04 -1.48 -12.34
N LEU A 301 6.06 -0.61 -12.09
CA LEU A 301 4.66 -0.86 -12.45
C LEU A 301 4.48 -0.93 -13.96
N SER A 302 5.08 -0.01 -14.73
CA SER A 302 4.98 -0.03 -16.19
C SER A 302 5.56 -1.33 -16.78
N LEU A 303 6.72 -1.77 -16.29
CA LEU A 303 7.34 -3.02 -16.69
C LEU A 303 6.48 -4.23 -16.30
N ALA A 304 5.97 -4.27 -15.07
CA ALA A 304 5.14 -5.38 -14.60
C ALA A 304 3.83 -5.50 -15.39
N ILE A 305 3.18 -4.38 -15.72
CA ILE A 305 1.98 -4.37 -16.57
C ILE A 305 2.31 -4.93 -17.95
N ALA A 306 3.42 -4.50 -18.56
CA ALA A 306 3.84 -5.00 -19.86
C ALA A 306 4.13 -6.52 -19.85
N LEU A 307 4.74 -7.02 -18.77
CA LEU A 307 5.02 -8.46 -18.61
C LEU A 307 3.79 -9.31 -18.33
N LEU A 308 2.77 -8.78 -17.65
CA LEU A 308 1.54 -9.51 -17.30
C LEU A 308 0.49 -9.51 -18.42
N GLN A 309 0.62 -8.63 -19.42
CA GLN A 309 -0.27 -8.59 -20.59
C GLN A 309 0.18 -9.52 -21.74
N HIS A 310 1.34 -10.17 -21.60
CA HIS A 310 1.92 -11.12 -22.55
C HIS A 310 2.05 -12.51 -21.92
#